data_AF-A0A9E1RNX5-F1
#
_entry.id   AF-A0A9E1RNX5-F1
#
_cell.length_a   1.000
_cell.length_b   1.000
_cell.length_c   1.000
_cell.angle_alpha   90.00
_cell.angle_beta   90.00
_cell.angle_gamma   90.00
#
_symmetry.space_group_name_H-M   'P 1'
#
loop_
_entity.id
_entity.type
_entity.pdbx_description
1 polymer ?
#
loop_
_entity_poly.entity_id
_entity_poly.type
_entity_poly.pdbx_seq_one_letter_code
_entity_poly.pdbx_strand_id
1 'polypeptide(L)'
;MAYVTDRVIHDADAHVMETPEWIEGFASQRVLDYALDHFDIGDISATLTEIERSREMHADAEYQASAESEVMLRKNWRATGAFIPEDRVAALDYMGFASQLVYPTVYTTMLEELEYGDDPGLTYEVASAANRAHIAFCDIDPRLYAVAY
;
A
#
# COMPACT_ATOMS: atom_id res chain seq x y z
N MET A 1 -12.98 15.68 13.42
CA MET A 1 -12.22 15.42 14.66
C MET A 1 -11.63 14.03 14.54
N ALA A 2 -10.39 13.83 14.97
CA ALA A 2 -9.73 12.53 14.88
C ALA A 2 -10.52 11.41 15.57
N TYR A 3 -10.41 10.19 15.04
CA TYR A 3 -11.09 8.99 15.52
C TYR A 3 -10.74 8.67 16.98
N VAL A 4 -9.47 8.80 17.36
CA VAL A 4 -8.99 8.68 18.74
C VAL A 4 -8.37 10.00 19.19
N THR A 5 -8.71 10.45 20.41
CA THR A 5 -8.20 11.70 21.00
C THR A 5 -7.78 11.58 22.47
N ASP A 6 -8.11 10.49 23.15
CA ASP A 6 -7.95 10.32 24.60
C ASP A 6 -6.70 9.51 24.99
N ARG A 7 -5.94 9.03 24.01
CA ARG A 7 -4.76 8.18 24.20
C ARG A 7 -3.79 8.25 23.03
N VAL A 8 -2.53 7.95 23.31
CA VAL A 8 -1.49 7.80 22.28
C VAL A 8 -1.55 6.37 21.76
N ILE A 9 -1.80 6.20 20.46
CA ILE A 9 -1.84 4.88 19.80
C ILE A 9 -0.69 4.74 18.83
N HIS A 10 0.03 3.64 18.93
CA HIS A 10 0.93 3.16 17.88
C HIS A 10 0.26 1.95 17.24
N ASP A 11 -0.07 2.07 15.96
CA ASP A 11 -0.68 1.00 15.20
C ASP A 11 0.38 -0.04 14.82
N ALA A 12 0.18 -1.27 15.26
CA ALA A 12 1.16 -2.34 15.06
C ALA A 12 0.93 -3.11 13.75
N ASP A 13 -0.18 -2.86 13.06
CA ASP A 13 -0.59 -3.66 11.91
C ASP A 13 -1.45 -2.83 10.94
N ALA A 14 -0.76 -2.08 10.09
CA ALA A 14 -1.39 -1.34 9.01
C ALA A 14 -0.82 -1.80 7.67
N HIS A 15 -1.64 -1.73 6.62
CA HIS A 15 -1.23 -2.18 5.29
C HIS A 15 -1.32 -1.06 4.26
N VAL A 16 -0.51 -1.18 3.21
CA VAL A 16 -0.73 -0.49 1.93
C VAL A 16 -1.54 -1.39 1.00
N MET A 17 -2.14 -0.80 -0.02
CA MET A 17 -2.81 -1.51 -1.11
C MET A 17 -2.07 -1.16 -2.40
N GLU A 18 -1.03 -1.91 -2.71
CA GLU A 18 -0.16 -1.59 -3.84
C GLU A 18 -0.94 -1.53 -5.15
N THR A 19 -0.40 -0.79 -6.12
CA THR A 19 -0.89 -0.70 -7.50
C THR A 19 0.09 -1.41 -8.44
N PRO A 20 -0.30 -1.73 -9.69
CA PRO A 20 0.59 -2.47 -10.60
C PRO A 20 1.94 -1.79 -10.84
N GLU A 21 1.93 -0.46 -10.85
CA GLU A 21 3.12 0.37 -11.04
C GLU A 21 3.96 0.58 -9.77
N TRP A 22 3.60 -0.05 -8.64
CA TRP A 22 4.19 0.24 -7.32
C TRP A 22 5.72 0.18 -7.29
N ILE A 23 6.31 -0.78 -8.01
CA ILE A 23 7.76 -0.99 -8.05
C ILE A 23 8.43 -0.33 -9.26
N GLU A 24 7.71 0.47 -10.05
CA GLU A 24 8.29 1.24 -11.14
C GLU A 24 9.42 2.14 -10.61
N GLY A 25 10.53 2.19 -11.35
CA GLY A 25 11.75 2.90 -10.92
C GLY A 25 12.62 2.15 -9.91
N PHE A 26 12.13 1.05 -9.32
CA PHE A 26 12.89 0.20 -8.40
C PHE A 26 13.22 -1.18 -8.98
N ALA A 27 12.50 -1.61 -10.01
CA ALA A 27 12.57 -2.93 -10.61
C ALA A 27 13.23 -2.94 -12.00
N SER A 28 13.77 -4.10 -12.40
CA SER A 28 14.14 -4.39 -13.79
C SER A 28 12.88 -4.71 -14.61
N GLN A 29 12.97 -4.70 -15.96
CA GLN A 29 11.82 -5.06 -16.81
C GLN A 29 11.30 -6.47 -16.50
N ARG A 30 12.18 -7.44 -16.27
CA ARG A 30 11.80 -8.81 -15.90
C ARG A 30 10.95 -8.85 -14.63
N VAL A 31 11.32 -8.06 -13.63
CA VAL A 31 10.61 -7.99 -12.34
C VAL A 31 9.26 -7.29 -12.53
N LEU A 32 9.20 -6.23 -13.34
CA LEU A 32 7.93 -5.57 -13.68
C LEU A 32 6.97 -6.50 -14.41
N ASP A 33 7.47 -7.23 -15.42
CA ASP A 33 6.66 -8.20 -16.18
C ASP A 33 6.13 -9.29 -15.26
N TYR A 34 6.98 -9.87 -14.41
CA TYR A 34 6.58 -10.89 -13.45
C TYR A 34 5.54 -10.36 -12.46
N ALA A 35 5.78 -9.19 -11.87
CA ALA A 35 4.89 -8.60 -10.89
C ALA A 35 3.51 -8.29 -11.50
N LEU A 36 3.45 -7.79 -12.74
CA LEU A 36 2.20 -7.54 -13.44
C LEU A 36 1.43 -8.82 -13.73
N ASP A 37 2.11 -9.86 -14.23
CA ASP A 37 1.50 -11.16 -14.54
C ASP A 37 0.95 -11.87 -13.29
N HIS A 38 1.51 -11.57 -12.11
CA HIS A 38 1.16 -12.17 -10.82
C HIS A 38 0.52 -11.16 -9.85
N PHE A 39 0.02 -10.02 -10.36
CA PHE A 39 -0.64 -8.99 -9.54
C PHE A 39 -2.06 -9.42 -9.19
N ASP A 40 -2.22 -10.53 -8.47
CA ASP A 40 -3.50 -11.13 -8.20
C ASP A 40 -3.81 -11.26 -6.70
N ILE A 41 -4.93 -10.67 -6.28
CA ILE A 41 -5.56 -10.91 -4.96
C ILE A 41 -6.89 -11.67 -5.13
N GLY A 42 -7.06 -12.39 -6.25
CA GLY A 42 -8.18 -13.26 -6.57
C GLY A 42 -8.58 -13.27 -8.05
N ASP A 43 -8.88 -12.09 -8.60
CA ASP A 43 -9.10 -11.86 -10.04
C ASP A 43 -8.37 -10.58 -10.47
N ILE A 44 -7.35 -10.73 -11.31
CA ILE A 44 -6.53 -9.62 -11.80
C ILE A 44 -7.35 -8.56 -12.54
N SER A 45 -8.32 -8.95 -13.38
CA SER A 45 -9.11 -7.99 -14.16
C SER A 45 -10.04 -7.18 -13.25
N ALA A 46 -10.64 -7.83 -12.25
CA ALA A 46 -11.47 -7.15 -11.26
C ALA A 46 -10.62 -6.21 -10.39
N THR A 47 -9.43 -6.66 -9.99
CA THR A 47 -8.46 -5.88 -9.21
C THR A 47 -8.05 -4.61 -9.95
N LEU A 48 -7.59 -4.74 -11.20
CA LEU A 48 -7.19 -3.59 -12.02
C LEU A 48 -8.36 -2.61 -12.23
N THR A 49 -9.57 -3.12 -12.44
CA THR A 49 -10.77 -2.26 -12.59
C THR A 49 -11.07 -1.47 -11.32
N GLU A 50 -10.96 -2.12 -10.14
CA GLU A 50 -11.21 -1.47 -8.85
C GLU A 50 -10.11 -0.45 -8.50
N ILE A 51 -8.87 -0.71 -8.89
CA ILE A 51 -7.75 0.24 -8.72
C ILE A 51 -8.01 1.51 -9.52
N GLU A 52 -8.32 1.37 -10.82
CA GLU A 52 -8.60 2.54 -11.67
C GLU A 52 -9.81 3.34 -11.19
N ARG A 53 -10.88 2.65 -10.80
CA ARG A 53 -12.03 3.31 -10.16
C ARG A 53 -11.64 4.05 -8.88
N SER A 54 -10.79 3.43 -8.05
CA SER A 54 -10.33 4.06 -6.81
C SER A 54 -9.47 5.29 -7.09
N ARG A 55 -8.64 5.29 -8.14
CA ARG A 55 -7.90 6.50 -8.57
C ARG A 55 -8.84 7.64 -8.94
N GLU A 56 -9.86 7.35 -9.76
CA GLU A 56 -10.85 8.35 -10.14
C GLU A 56 -11.56 8.93 -8.90
N MET A 57 -11.87 8.07 -7.93
CA MET A 57 -12.47 8.50 -6.67
C MET A 57 -11.51 9.35 -5.83
N HIS A 58 -10.24 8.95 -5.68
CA HIS A 58 -9.26 9.76 -4.93
C HIS A 58 -8.93 11.09 -5.60
N ALA A 59 -9.14 11.22 -6.91
CA ALA A 59 -9.02 12.49 -7.64
C ALA A 59 -10.27 13.39 -7.50
N ASP A 60 -11.39 12.86 -7.00
CA ASP A 60 -12.63 13.61 -6.83
C ASP A 60 -12.64 14.44 -5.54
N ALA A 61 -13.03 15.71 -5.66
CA ALA A 61 -12.99 16.65 -4.55
C ALA A 61 -14.00 16.34 -3.44
N GLU A 62 -15.18 15.79 -3.77
CA GLU A 62 -16.19 15.41 -2.78
C GLU A 62 -15.73 14.17 -2.00
N TYR A 63 -15.08 13.23 -2.69
CA TYR A 63 -14.47 12.06 -2.06
C TYR A 63 -13.33 12.43 -1.10
N GLN A 64 -12.47 13.36 -1.50
CA GLN A 64 -11.42 13.91 -0.64
C GLN A 64 -12.01 14.67 0.55
N ALA A 65 -13.03 15.51 0.33
CA ALA A 65 -13.65 16.30 1.40
C ALA A 65 -14.31 15.44 2.49
N SER A 66 -14.73 14.22 2.15
CA SER A 66 -15.33 13.25 3.08
C SER A 66 -14.33 12.26 3.68
N ALA A 67 -13.03 12.37 3.37
CA ALA A 67 -12.00 11.44 3.82
C ALA A 67 -11.93 11.30 5.35
N GLU A 68 -11.98 12.42 6.09
CA GLU A 68 -11.89 12.39 7.56
C GLU A 68 -13.04 11.58 8.19
N SER A 69 -14.28 11.81 7.75
CA SER A 69 -15.45 11.08 8.28
C SER A 69 -15.48 9.60 7.89
N GLU A 70 -14.79 9.24 6.81
CA GLU A 70 -14.82 7.92 6.20
C GLU A 70 -13.55 7.10 6.50
N VAL A 71 -12.58 7.64 7.26
CA VAL A 71 -11.25 7.04 7.44
C VAL A 71 -11.29 5.61 7.99
N MET A 72 -12.27 5.29 8.83
CA MET A 72 -12.45 3.93 9.38
C MET A 72 -13.38 3.03 8.55
N LEU A 73 -14.08 3.61 7.57
CA LEU A 73 -15.17 2.98 6.82
C LEU A 73 -14.72 2.51 5.43
N ARG A 74 -13.94 3.33 4.72
CA ARG A 74 -13.36 2.96 3.43
C ARG A 74 -12.36 1.82 3.62
N LYS A 75 -12.31 0.89 2.67
CA LYS A 75 -11.48 -0.32 2.71
C LYS A 75 -10.72 -0.49 1.40
N ASN A 76 -9.66 -1.30 1.45
CA ASN A 76 -8.83 -1.64 0.30
C ASN A 76 -8.37 -0.36 -0.44
N TRP A 77 -8.26 -0.38 -1.77
CA TRP A 77 -7.84 0.79 -2.56
C TRP A 77 -8.71 2.03 -2.37
N ARG A 78 -9.94 1.91 -1.86
CA ARG A 78 -10.79 3.06 -1.54
C ARG A 78 -10.37 3.77 -0.25
N ALA A 79 -9.62 3.12 0.64
CA ALA A 79 -9.20 3.75 1.89
C ALA A 79 -8.29 4.96 1.62
N THR A 80 -8.50 6.05 2.37
CA THR A 80 -7.59 7.20 2.36
C THR A 80 -6.22 6.74 2.82
N GLY A 81 -5.18 7.03 2.03
CA GLY A 81 -3.82 6.56 2.32
C GLY A 81 -3.56 5.09 2.02
N ALA A 82 -4.40 4.45 1.21
CA ALA A 82 -4.19 3.07 0.77
C ALA A 82 -2.96 2.94 -0.14
N PHE A 83 -2.79 3.86 -1.09
CA PHE A 83 -1.71 3.81 -2.10
C PHE A 83 -1.13 5.17 -2.50
N ILE A 84 -1.70 6.27 -2.00
CA ILE A 84 -1.17 7.64 -2.20
C ILE A 84 -0.44 8.04 -0.90
N PRO A 85 0.89 8.32 -0.94
CA PRO A 85 1.68 8.60 0.26
C PRO A 85 1.17 9.81 1.05
N GLU A 86 0.81 10.90 0.37
CA GLU A 86 0.33 12.13 1.00
C GLU A 86 -0.99 11.89 1.75
N ASP A 87 -1.87 11.08 1.17
CA ASP A 87 -3.14 10.72 1.81
C ASP A 87 -2.93 9.83 3.03
N ARG A 88 -1.83 9.06 3.10
CA ARG A 88 -1.50 8.26 4.29
C ARG A 88 -1.16 9.13 5.49
N VAL A 89 -0.49 10.25 5.27
CA VAL A 89 -0.22 11.25 6.30
C VAL A 89 -1.54 11.82 6.84
N ALA A 90 -2.45 12.21 5.94
CA ALA A 90 -3.77 12.71 6.31
C ALA A 90 -4.61 11.65 7.06
N ALA A 91 -4.61 10.40 6.58
CA ALA A 91 -5.28 9.29 7.25
C ALA A 91 -4.78 9.09 8.68
N LEU A 92 -3.46 9.22 8.91
CA LEU A 92 -2.88 9.10 10.24
C LEU A 92 -3.37 10.20 11.19
N ASP A 93 -3.47 11.44 10.68
CA ASP A 93 -4.02 12.57 11.42
C ASP A 93 -5.51 12.37 11.74
N TYR A 94 -6.29 11.89 10.76
CA TYR A 94 -7.72 11.59 10.94
C TYR A 94 -7.96 10.43 11.92
N MET A 95 -7.07 9.44 11.96
CA MET A 95 -7.15 8.37 12.95
C MET A 95 -6.73 8.84 14.36
N GLY A 96 -5.82 9.82 14.43
CA GLY A 96 -5.22 10.27 15.68
C GLY A 96 -4.12 9.33 16.20
N PHE A 97 -3.50 8.56 15.30
CA PHE A 97 -2.43 7.63 15.66
C PHE A 97 -1.07 8.33 15.65
N ALA A 98 -0.21 7.96 16.59
CA ALA A 98 1.13 8.52 16.75
C ALA A 98 2.13 7.92 15.75
N SER A 99 1.97 6.65 15.39
CA SER A 99 2.76 5.99 14.33
C SER A 99 2.10 4.69 13.86
N GLN A 100 2.60 4.13 12.74
CA GLN A 100 2.20 2.81 12.27
C GLN A 100 3.40 1.96 11.85
N LEU A 101 3.34 0.66 12.12
CA LEU A 101 4.04 -0.35 11.33
C LEU A 101 3.21 -0.59 10.06
N VAL A 102 3.83 -0.41 8.90
CA VAL A 102 3.16 -0.51 7.59
C VAL A 102 3.71 -1.71 6.85
N TYR A 103 2.82 -2.63 6.45
CA TYR A 103 3.14 -3.87 5.75
C TYR A 103 2.68 -3.83 4.29
N PRO A 104 3.40 -4.51 3.38
CA PRO A 104 2.90 -4.78 2.03
C PRO A 104 1.71 -5.74 2.07
N THR A 105 0.87 -5.68 1.03
CA THR A 105 -0.28 -6.60 0.85
C THR A 105 -0.03 -7.54 -0.31
N VAL A 106 0.08 -7.01 -1.53
CA VAL A 106 0.24 -7.83 -2.74
C VAL A 106 1.60 -8.51 -2.76
N TYR A 107 2.65 -7.75 -2.45
CA TYR A 107 4.02 -8.27 -2.53
C TYR A 107 4.32 -9.31 -1.46
N THR A 108 3.62 -9.29 -0.31
CA THR A 108 3.77 -10.34 0.71
C THR A 108 3.37 -11.70 0.17
N THR A 109 2.19 -11.80 -0.46
CA THR A 109 1.71 -13.04 -1.08
C THR A 109 2.59 -13.46 -2.27
N MET A 110 2.95 -12.51 -3.13
CA MET A 110 3.82 -12.78 -4.29
C MET A 110 5.19 -13.33 -3.86
N LEU A 111 5.76 -12.78 -2.78
CA LEU A 111 7.04 -13.25 -2.26
C LEU A 111 6.92 -14.61 -1.58
N GLU A 112 5.84 -14.87 -0.84
CA GLU A 112 5.55 -16.20 -0.32
C GLU A 112 5.55 -17.25 -1.45
N GLU A 113 4.86 -16.97 -2.56
CA GLU A 113 4.83 -17.89 -3.71
C GLU A 113 6.23 -18.11 -4.32
N LEU A 114 7.01 -17.03 -4.47
CA LEU A 114 8.37 -17.08 -4.99
C LEU A 114 9.33 -17.86 -4.09
N GLU A 115 9.13 -17.91 -2.77
CA GLU A 115 9.97 -18.70 -1.86
C GLU A 115 9.87 -20.21 -2.12
N TYR A 116 8.76 -20.67 -2.69
CA TYR A 116 8.56 -22.07 -3.08
C TYR A 116 8.95 -22.36 -4.53
N GLY A 117 9.40 -21.35 -5.28
CA GLY A 117 9.80 -21.47 -6.68
C GLY A 117 11.23 -21.97 -6.90
N ASP A 118 11.55 -22.23 -8.17
CA ASP A 118 12.86 -22.74 -8.60
C ASP A 118 13.87 -21.63 -8.99
N ASP A 119 13.49 -20.35 -8.85
CA ASP A 119 14.34 -19.20 -9.17
C ASP A 119 14.54 -18.27 -7.96
N PRO A 120 15.47 -18.60 -7.04
CA PRO A 120 15.78 -17.75 -5.89
C PRO A 120 16.28 -16.36 -6.28
N GLY A 121 16.85 -16.21 -7.50
CA GLY A 121 17.31 -14.92 -7.99
C GLY A 121 16.13 -13.96 -8.18
N LEU A 122 15.05 -14.46 -8.80
CA LEU A 122 13.81 -13.70 -8.96
C LEU A 122 13.20 -13.32 -7.59
N THR A 123 13.19 -14.23 -6.61
CA THR A 123 12.72 -13.94 -5.24
C THR A 123 13.45 -12.73 -4.64
N TYR A 124 14.78 -12.71 -4.70
CA TYR A 124 15.56 -11.57 -4.19
C TYR A 124 15.38 -10.29 -5.00
N GLU A 125 15.24 -10.39 -6.32
CA GLU A 125 15.01 -9.23 -7.19
C GLU A 125 13.66 -8.56 -6.89
N VAL A 126 12.58 -9.36 -6.74
CA VAL A 126 11.24 -8.86 -6.38
C VAL A 126 11.26 -8.30 -4.96
N ALA A 127 11.86 -9.02 -3.98
CA ALA A 127 11.92 -8.55 -2.60
C ALA A 127 12.67 -7.22 -2.51
N SER A 128 13.79 -7.08 -3.21
CA SER A 128 14.56 -5.84 -3.22
C SER A 128 13.79 -4.69 -3.85
N ALA A 129 13.05 -4.92 -4.94
CA ALA A 129 12.26 -3.87 -5.59
C ALA A 129 11.07 -3.44 -4.73
N ALA A 130 10.31 -4.41 -4.20
CA ALA A 130 9.16 -4.19 -3.33
C ALA A 130 9.56 -3.46 -2.04
N ASN A 131 10.64 -3.89 -1.38
CA ASN A 131 11.14 -3.24 -0.16
C ASN A 131 11.55 -1.78 -0.42
N ARG A 132 12.22 -1.49 -1.55
CA ARG A 132 12.61 -0.11 -1.89
C ARG A 132 11.41 0.79 -2.20
N ALA A 133 10.43 0.29 -2.94
CA ALA A 133 9.19 1.00 -3.21
C ALA A 133 8.38 1.27 -1.92
N HIS A 134 8.28 0.26 -1.06
CA HIS A 134 7.58 0.36 0.22
C HIS A 134 8.24 1.37 1.18
N ILE A 135 9.57 1.33 1.26
CA ILE A 135 10.33 2.34 2.02
C ILE A 135 10.05 3.74 1.46
N ALA A 136 10.08 3.91 0.13
CA ALA A 136 9.81 5.21 -0.50
C ALA A 136 8.39 5.73 -0.21
N PHE A 137 7.39 4.86 -0.14
CA PHE A 137 6.03 5.21 0.27
C PHE A 137 5.98 5.74 1.71
N CYS A 138 6.68 5.09 2.65
CA CYS A 138 6.67 5.49 4.06
C CYS A 138 7.59 6.69 4.37
N ASP A 139 8.61 6.98 3.55
CA ASP A 139 9.62 8.02 3.82
C ASP A 139 9.06 9.45 3.87
N ILE A 140 7.82 9.65 3.39
CA ILE A 140 7.15 10.96 3.40
C ILE A 140 6.84 11.48 4.82
N ASP A 141 6.72 10.61 5.82
CA ASP A 141 6.42 11.00 7.20
C ASP A 141 7.13 10.09 8.23
N PRO A 142 7.84 10.65 9.23
CA PRO A 142 8.61 9.88 10.22
C PRO A 142 7.75 9.00 11.14
N ARG A 143 6.42 9.11 11.08
CA ARG A 143 5.48 8.26 11.83
C ARG A 143 5.17 6.95 11.10
N LEU A 144 5.59 6.78 9.86
CA LEU A 144 5.36 5.59 9.06
C LEU A 144 6.60 4.71 9.07
N TYR A 145 6.51 3.52 9.66
CA TYR A 145 7.59 2.55 9.71
C TYR A 145 7.33 1.45 8.69
N ALA A 146 8.03 1.49 7.56
CA ALA A 146 8.00 0.43 6.58
C ALA A 146 8.52 -0.88 7.18
N VAL A 147 7.69 -1.92 7.15
CA VAL A 147 8.11 -3.30 7.45
C VAL A 147 8.45 -3.98 6.12
N ALA A 148 9.74 -4.19 5.91
CA ALA A 148 10.26 -4.92 4.76
C ALA A 148 10.03 -6.43 4.92
N TYR A 149 9.92 -7.13 3.80
CA TYR A 149 9.94 -8.60 3.72
C TYR A 149 11.29 -9.15 4.15
#